data_AF-A0AB35MB83-F1
#
_entry.id   AF-A0AB35MB83-F1
#
_cell.length_a   1.000
_cell.length_b   1.000
_cell.length_c   1.000
_cell.angle_alpha   90.00
_cell.angle_beta   90.00
_cell.angle_gamma   90.00
#
_symmetry.space_group_name_H-M   'P 1'
#
loop_
_entity.id
_entity.type
_entity.pdbx_description
1 polymer ?
#
loop_
_entity_poly.entity_id
_entity_poly.type
_entity_poly.pdbx_seq_one_letter_code
_entity_poly.pdbx_strand_id
1 'polypeptide(L)'
;MKDHRQRGLMVGVAMLLALASGCDELGAPRPASVTTLLEHSEAWQGEQVAVQGRIRSEQVPERYWLEGAGQQRIELHPPERIGAYLGREVQISGRFEFKVGGQRLIEISNVTPLDKPTPKQ
;
A
#
# COMPACT_ATOMS: atom_id res chain seq x y z
N MET A 1 -76.17 -23.01 6.51
CA MET A 1 -75.87 -21.63 6.03
C MET A 1 -74.85 -21.00 6.96
N LYS A 2 -73.60 -20.92 6.50
CA LYS A 2 -72.49 -20.03 6.92
C LYS A 2 -71.26 -20.39 6.07
N ASP A 3 -71.44 -20.13 4.78
CA ASP A 3 -70.57 -19.44 3.83
C ASP A 3 -69.04 -19.42 4.01
N HIS A 4 -68.42 -19.96 2.96
CA HIS A 4 -67.28 -19.45 2.19
C HIS A 4 -65.86 -19.45 2.79
N ARG A 5 -65.21 -20.57 2.44
CA ARG A 5 -63.79 -20.74 2.10
C ARG A 5 -63.23 -19.57 1.26
N GLN A 6 -61.91 -19.40 1.40
CA GLN A 6 -60.96 -18.65 0.56
C GLN A 6 -60.84 -17.14 0.76
N ARG A 7 -59.81 -16.76 1.53
CA ARG A 7 -59.06 -15.50 1.48
C ARG A 7 -57.65 -15.84 1.96
N GLY A 8 -56.53 -15.56 1.31
CA GLY A 8 -56.22 -15.00 0.01
C GLY A 8 -54.73 -15.32 -0.22
N LEU A 9 -54.35 -15.44 -1.48
CA LEU A 9 -52.97 -15.52 -1.94
C LEU A 9 -52.19 -14.30 -1.41
N MET A 10 -51.12 -14.50 -0.65
CA MET A 10 -50.09 -13.47 -0.47
C MET A 10 -48.71 -14.10 -0.60
N VAL A 11 -48.22 -14.04 -1.84
CA VAL A 11 -46.81 -14.15 -2.21
C VAL A 11 -46.05 -13.05 -1.47
N GLY A 12 -45.00 -13.40 -0.73
CA GLY A 12 -44.21 -12.46 0.06
C GLY A 12 -42.75 -12.90 0.16
N VAL A 13 -42.07 -12.83 -0.98
CA VAL A 13 -40.62 -12.63 -1.21
C VAL A 13 -39.70 -12.93 -0.02
N ALA A 14 -38.98 -14.06 -0.11
CA ALA A 14 -37.77 -14.31 0.65
C ALA A 14 -36.69 -13.27 0.30
N MET A 15 -36.56 -12.23 1.12
CA MET A 15 -35.47 -11.26 1.01
C MET A 15 -34.28 -11.78 1.82
N LEU A 16 -33.48 -12.62 1.16
CA LEU A 16 -32.11 -12.94 1.54
C LEU A 16 -31.29 -11.64 1.55
N LEU A 17 -31.18 -11.00 2.70
CA LEU A 17 -30.14 -10.00 2.95
C LEU A 17 -28.82 -10.74 3.19
N ALA A 18 -28.21 -11.17 2.09
CA ALA A 18 -26.79 -11.43 2.01
C ALA A 18 -26.06 -10.08 2.22
N LEU A 19 -25.72 -9.78 3.47
CA LEU A 19 -24.71 -8.77 3.79
C LEU A 19 -23.35 -9.37 3.42
N ALA A 20 -23.06 -9.39 2.13
CA ALA A 20 -21.74 -9.68 1.60
C ALA A 20 -20.81 -8.52 1.98
N SER A 21 -19.87 -8.81 2.87
CA SER A 21 -18.46 -8.43 2.77
C SER A 21 -18.16 -6.98 2.35
N GLY A 22 -18.53 -6.02 3.19
CA GLY A 22 -17.82 -4.73 3.25
C GLY A 22 -16.58 -4.88 4.14
N CYS A 23 -15.54 -5.57 3.65
CA CYS A 23 -14.23 -5.52 4.30
C CYS A 23 -13.63 -4.15 3.95
N ASP A 24 -13.95 -3.14 4.75
CA ASP A 24 -13.13 -1.96 5.04
C ASP A 24 -12.13 -1.58 3.93
N GLU A 25 -12.56 -0.79 2.94
CA GLU A 25 -11.69 -0.09 1.98
C GLU A 25 -10.96 1.11 2.63
N LEU A 26 -10.77 1.06 3.95
CA LEU A 26 -9.99 2.01 4.75
C LEU A 26 -8.50 1.70 4.55
N GLY A 27 -7.82 2.50 3.71
CA GLY A 27 -6.36 2.62 3.80
C GLY A 27 -5.54 1.82 2.78
N ALA A 28 -6.04 1.62 1.55
CA ALA A 28 -5.17 1.19 0.46
C ALA A 28 -4.03 2.23 0.26
N PRO A 29 -2.76 1.80 0.15
CA PRO A 29 -1.65 2.74 0.01
C PRO A 29 -1.79 3.59 -1.25
N ARG A 30 -1.68 4.91 -1.10
CA ARG A 30 -1.80 5.89 -2.18
C ARG A 30 -0.57 5.84 -3.09
N PRO A 31 -0.72 5.65 -4.41
CA PRO A 31 0.41 5.68 -5.33
C PRO A 31 1.10 7.05 -5.33
N ALA A 32 2.43 7.05 -5.26
CA ALA A 32 3.27 8.25 -5.33
C ALA A 32 4.61 7.96 -5.99
N SER A 33 5.27 9.01 -6.49
CA SER A 33 6.67 8.95 -6.90
C SER A 33 7.58 9.45 -5.79
N VAL A 34 8.86 9.07 -5.82
CA VAL A 34 9.87 9.64 -4.90
C VAL A 34 9.89 11.17 -5.03
N THR A 35 9.86 11.71 -6.25
CA THR A 35 9.80 13.15 -6.53
C THR A 35 8.65 13.82 -5.82
N THR A 36 7.44 13.27 -5.96
CA THR A 36 6.23 13.81 -5.33
C THR A 36 6.37 13.88 -3.80
N LEU A 37 6.90 12.83 -3.17
CA LEU A 37 7.09 12.81 -1.71
C LEU A 37 8.14 13.83 -1.25
N LEU A 38 9.19 14.06 -2.03
CA LEU A 38 10.23 15.04 -1.71
C LEU A 38 9.75 16.48 -1.90
N GLU A 39 9.02 16.77 -2.98
CA GLU A 39 8.56 18.12 -3.34
C GLU A 39 7.33 18.56 -2.54
N HIS A 40 6.48 17.61 -2.14
CA HIS A 40 5.22 17.90 -1.44
C HIS A 40 5.17 17.31 -0.02
N SER A 41 6.31 17.17 0.65
CA SER A 41 6.42 16.37 1.88
C SER A 41 5.40 16.69 2.97
N GLU A 42 5.09 17.96 3.22
CA GLU A 42 4.10 18.36 4.22
C GLU A 42 2.70 17.81 3.93
N ALA A 43 2.30 17.80 2.65
CA ALA A 43 0.99 17.32 2.23
C ALA A 43 0.87 15.79 2.25
N TRP A 44 1.99 15.08 2.33
CA TRP A 44 2.03 13.62 2.34
C TRP A 44 2.40 13.04 3.70
N GLN A 45 2.70 13.88 4.69
CA GLN A 45 3.13 13.45 6.01
C GLN A 45 2.11 12.49 6.65
N GLY A 46 2.58 11.30 7.03
CA GLY A 46 1.79 10.28 7.70
C GLY A 46 0.90 9.44 6.78
N GLU A 47 0.89 9.72 5.48
CA GLU A 47 0.09 8.98 4.50
C GLU A 47 0.64 7.56 4.29
N GLN A 48 -0.27 6.61 4.02
CA GLN A 48 0.11 5.31 3.49
C GLN A 48 0.38 5.43 2.01
N VAL A 49 1.59 5.10 1.57
CA VAL A 49 2.06 5.31 0.19
C VAL A 49 2.46 4.00 -0.47
N ALA A 50 2.32 3.94 -1.80
CA ALA A 50 2.92 2.92 -2.66
C ALA A 50 3.87 3.60 -3.66
N VAL A 51 5.17 3.29 -3.58
CA VAL A 51 6.22 3.95 -4.36
C VAL A 51 7.07 2.91 -5.05
N GLN A 52 7.32 3.10 -6.35
CA GLN A 52 8.19 2.24 -7.12
C GLN A 52 9.60 2.84 -7.25
N GLY A 53 10.60 1.98 -7.26
CA GLY A 53 11.98 2.37 -7.52
C GLY A 53 12.97 1.24 -7.28
N ARG A 54 14.25 1.57 -7.44
CA ARG A 54 15.36 0.65 -7.26
C ARG A 54 15.92 0.73 -5.86
N ILE A 55 16.17 -0.42 -5.24
CA ILE A 55 16.84 -0.45 -3.94
C ILE A 55 18.34 -0.18 -4.09
N ARG A 56 18.83 0.81 -3.35
CA ARG A 56 20.24 1.18 -3.20
C ARG A 56 20.64 1.10 -1.74
N SER A 57 21.94 0.96 -1.49
CA SER A 57 22.51 0.98 -0.14
C SER A 57 23.71 1.91 -0.05
N GLU A 58 23.93 2.46 1.14
CA GLU A 58 25.21 3.02 1.58
C GLU A 58 25.71 2.14 2.72
N GLN A 59 27.00 1.77 2.73
CA GLN A 59 27.53 0.73 3.62
C GLN A 59 28.02 1.24 4.98
N VAL A 60 28.21 2.56 5.16
CA VAL A 60 28.73 3.14 6.40
C VAL A 60 28.10 4.52 6.68
N PRO A 61 27.13 4.63 7.60
CA PRO A 61 26.37 3.54 8.23
C PRO A 61 25.49 2.81 7.20
N GLU A 62 25.12 1.55 7.48
CA GLU A 62 24.22 0.79 6.62
C GLU A 62 22.86 1.49 6.51
N ARG A 63 22.56 2.02 5.32
CA ARG A 63 21.29 2.69 5.01
C ARG A 63 20.79 2.27 3.66
N TYR A 64 19.47 2.14 3.55
CA TYR A 64 18.81 1.75 2.33
C TYR A 64 17.93 2.87 1.78
N TRP A 65 17.90 2.96 0.46
CA TRP A 65 17.19 3.99 -0.26
C TRP A 65 16.35 3.38 -1.36
N LEU A 66 15.16 3.94 -1.56
CA LEU A 66 14.41 3.76 -2.79
C LEU A 66 14.83 4.89 -3.76
N GLU A 67 15.56 4.53 -4.81
CA GLU A 67 15.94 5.44 -5.88
C GLU A 67 14.82 5.47 -6.94
N GLY A 68 14.19 6.64 -7.08
CA GLY A 68 13.17 6.89 -8.09
C GLY A 68 13.74 7.51 -9.37
N ALA A 69 12.85 8.05 -10.20
CA ALA A 69 13.25 8.81 -11.39
C ALA A 69 14.12 10.03 -11.01
N GLY A 70 15.04 10.41 -11.91
CA GLY A 70 15.91 11.57 -11.69
C GLY A 70 16.96 11.38 -10.60
N GLN A 71 17.27 10.14 -10.20
CA GLN A 71 18.24 9.79 -9.12
C GLN A 71 17.87 10.35 -7.74
N GLN A 72 16.63 10.78 -7.56
CA GLN A 72 16.11 11.17 -6.25
C GLN A 72 15.94 9.93 -5.38
N ARG A 73 16.22 10.08 -4.10
CA ARG A 73 16.26 8.98 -3.13
C ARG A 73 15.45 9.32 -1.90
N ILE A 74 14.75 8.33 -1.38
CA ILE A 74 14.08 8.38 -0.09
C ILE A 74 14.55 7.23 0.78
N GLU A 75 14.81 7.52 2.06
CA GLU A 75 15.34 6.53 3.00
C GLU A 75 14.26 5.51 3.36
N LEU A 76 14.67 4.26 3.57
CA LEU A 76 13.77 3.15 3.88
C LEU A 76 14.10 2.58 5.26
N HIS A 77 13.07 2.43 6.09
CA HIS A 77 13.17 1.83 7.42
C HIS A 77 12.12 0.73 7.61
N PRO A 78 12.40 -0.30 8.43
CA PRO A 78 13.71 -0.61 9.00
C PRO A 78 14.59 -1.40 8.01
N PRO A 79 15.94 -1.31 8.11
CA PRO A 79 16.88 -1.88 7.13
C PRO A 79 16.80 -3.41 6.98
N GLU A 80 16.45 -4.14 8.03
CA GLU A 80 16.32 -5.61 8.01
C GLU A 80 15.24 -6.13 7.06
N ARG A 81 14.30 -5.26 6.62
CA ARG A 81 13.24 -5.64 5.67
C ARG A 81 13.66 -5.54 4.21
N ILE A 82 14.79 -4.88 3.91
CA ILE A 82 15.07 -4.43 2.54
C ILE A 82 16.37 -4.96 1.95
N GLY A 83 17.33 -5.40 2.77
CA GLY A 83 18.64 -5.88 2.28
C GLY A 83 18.56 -6.96 1.20
N ALA A 84 17.59 -7.87 1.28
CA ALA A 84 17.36 -8.94 0.29
C ALA A 84 16.93 -8.43 -1.10
N TYR A 85 16.60 -7.15 -1.23
CA TYR A 85 16.12 -6.52 -2.46
C TYR A 85 17.15 -5.62 -3.13
N LEU A 86 18.39 -5.55 -2.62
CA LEU A 86 19.43 -4.67 -3.12
C LEU A 86 19.62 -4.79 -4.64
N GLY A 87 19.57 -3.66 -5.34
CA GLY A 87 19.72 -3.57 -6.79
C GLY A 87 18.45 -3.91 -7.60
N ARG A 88 17.38 -4.39 -6.97
CA ARG A 88 16.13 -4.79 -7.64
C ARG A 88 15.16 -3.62 -7.74
N GLU A 89 14.31 -3.66 -8.78
CA GLU A 89 13.12 -2.82 -8.89
C GLU A 89 12.01 -3.39 -8.01
N VAL A 90 11.43 -2.56 -7.14
CA VAL A 90 10.37 -2.95 -6.22
C VAL A 90 9.29 -1.88 -6.15
N GLN A 91 8.11 -2.27 -5.67
CA GLN A 91 7.12 -1.39 -5.10
C GLN A 91 7.18 -1.50 -3.57
N ILE A 92 7.46 -0.39 -2.89
CA ILE A 92 7.38 -0.27 -1.44
C ILE A 92 6.01 0.26 -1.07
N SER A 93 5.38 -0.38 -0.08
CA SER A 93 4.23 0.19 0.61
C SER A 93 4.55 0.44 2.07
N GLY A 94 4.13 1.59 2.59
CA GLY A 94 4.44 1.98 3.97
C GLY A 94 3.99 3.40 4.29
N ARG A 95 4.27 3.84 5.51
CA ARG A 95 3.94 5.19 5.95
C ARG A 95 5.06 6.16 5.57
N PHE A 96 4.73 7.25 4.90
CA PHE A 96 5.70 8.31 4.63
C PHE A 96 5.84 9.22 5.86
N GLU A 97 7.08 9.48 6.25
CA GLU A 97 7.43 10.35 7.37
C GLU A 97 8.38 11.45 6.90
N PHE A 98 8.07 12.67 7.33
CA PHE A 98 8.75 13.90 7.08
C PHE A 98 8.78 14.71 8.38
N LYS A 99 9.99 15.08 8.79
CA LYS A 99 10.20 16.03 9.89
C LYS A 99 10.69 17.34 9.31
N VAL A 100 10.05 18.46 9.68
CA VAL A 100 10.50 19.80 9.28
C VAL A 100 11.94 20.02 9.74
N GLY A 101 12.84 20.38 8.80
CA GLY A 101 14.28 20.49 9.07
C GLY A 101 15.01 19.15 9.28
N GLY A 102 14.32 18.02 9.10
CA GLY A 102 14.84 16.67 9.33
C GLY A 102 14.76 15.77 8.09
N GLN A 103 14.76 14.47 8.34
CA GLN A 103 14.79 13.42 7.31
C GLN A 103 13.41 13.14 6.71
N ARG A 104 13.44 12.50 5.55
CA ARG A 104 12.28 11.94 4.84
C ARG A 104 12.50 10.45 4.67
N LEU A 105 11.57 9.64 5.13
CA LEU A 105 11.68 8.19 5.08
C LEU A 105 10.33 7.53 4.83
N ILE A 106 10.35 6.25 4.45
CA ILE A 106 9.18 5.39 4.45
C ILE A 106 9.39 4.28 5.48
N GLU A 107 8.46 4.17 6.42
CA GLU A 107 8.33 3.03 7.33
C GLU A 107 7.65 1.87 6.59
N ILE A 108 8.44 0.87 6.19
CA ILE A 108 8.06 -0.22 5.28
C ILE A 108 7.06 -1.15 5.95
N SER A 109 5.87 -1.22 5.35
CA SER A 109 4.86 -2.24 5.66
C SER A 109 4.97 -3.46 4.75
N ASN A 110 5.25 -3.26 3.46
CA ASN A 110 5.38 -4.33 2.47
C ASN A 110 6.39 -4.00 1.37
N VAL A 111 7.03 -5.03 0.80
CA VAL A 111 7.94 -4.93 -0.35
C VAL A 111 7.49 -5.91 -1.43
N THR A 112 7.13 -5.38 -2.60
CA THR A 112 6.73 -6.21 -3.75
C THR A 112 7.79 -6.09 -4.85
N PRO A 113 8.62 -7.12 -5.09
CA PRO A 113 9.53 -7.11 -6.22
C PRO A 113 8.77 -7.05 -7.55
N LEU A 114 9.25 -6.21 -8.46
CA LEU A 114 8.64 -5.98 -9.78
C LEU A 114 9.38 -6.73 -10.90
N ASP A 115 10.58 -7.24 -10.61
CA ASP A 115 11.30 -8.15 -11.48
C ASP A 115 10.60 -9.51 -11.51
N LYS A 116 10.55 -10.12 -12.70
CA LYS A 116 10.09 -11.50 -12.84
C LYS A 116 11.01 -12.39 -12.00
N PRO A 117 10.48 -13.33 -11.20
CA PRO A 117 11.32 -14.25 -10.46
C PRO A 117 12.25 -14.96 -11.45
N THR A 118 13.55 -14.73 -11.32
CA THR A 118 14.55 -15.52 -12.04
C THR A 118 14.37 -16.96 -11.58
N PRO A 119 13.98 -17.91 -12.44
CA PRO A 119 13.90 -19.31 -12.06
C PRO A 119 15.27 -19.72 -11.52
N LYS A 120 15.32 -20.31 -10.33
CA LYS A 120 16.54 -20.97 -9.85
C LYS A 120 16.87 -22.06 -10.88
N GLN A 121 18.02 -21.93 -11.54
CA GLN A 121 18.60 -23.00 -12.34
C GLN A 121 19.14 -24.11 -11.44
#